data_AF-X1HGU8-F1
#
_entry.id   AF-X1HGU8-F1
#
_cell.length_a   1.000
_cell.length_b   1.000
_cell.length_c   1.000
_cell.angle_alpha   90.00
_cell.angle_beta   90.00
_cell.angle_gamma   90.00
#
_symmetry.space_group_name_H-M   'P 1'
#
loop_
_entity.id
_entity.type
_entity.pdbx_description
1 polymer ?
#
loop_
_entity_poly.entity_id
_entity_poly.type
_entity_poly.pdbx_seq_one_letter_code
_entity_poly.pdbx_strand_id
1 'polypeptide(L)'
;AIISIVVEHFIDAGVILGVLLLNAVVGFTQETRAEKAMEALKRMVAPRASVRRESKVREIPTREIVPGDILLLETGDRVPADARLIEVSNLKVNEATLTGESIAVDKHTKPVSEEAPLAERKNMVYTGTIITYGRATAVAVKTGLSTEIGKIVTTIQEVETPKTPLQQNIRKLSQYILVLFLGICALLIVVGVLKGIGWLEIFLVAVAAAVSAIPEGLPAVVTVVLAIGMHIMANRNAIIRKLVAVETLGSATAICSDKTGTLTLNEMTARRLYVSG
;
A
#
# COMPACT_ATOMS: atom_id res chain seq x y z
N ALA A 1 28.70 -7.76 -22.73
CA ALA A 1 28.35 -7.22 -24.06
C ALA A 1 29.44 -6.30 -24.60
N ILE A 2 29.65 -5.10 -24.05
CA ILE A 2 30.61 -4.11 -24.60
C ILE A 2 32.05 -4.66 -24.68
N ILE A 3 32.54 -5.34 -23.65
CA ILE A 3 33.91 -5.89 -23.62
C ILE A 3 34.10 -7.08 -24.60
N SER A 4 33.09 -7.93 -24.81
CA SER A 4 33.16 -9.03 -25.79
C SER A 4 33.09 -8.54 -27.25
N ILE A 5 32.40 -7.42 -27.51
CA ILE A 5 32.34 -6.78 -28.84
C ILE A 5 33.71 -6.20 -29.23
N VAL A 6 34.46 -5.68 -28.26
CA VAL A 6 35.84 -5.15 -28.45
C VAL A 6 36.85 -6.27 -28.74
N VAL A 7 36.47 -7.52 -28.53
CA VAL A 7 37.33 -8.70 -28.52
C VAL A 7 37.08 -9.62 -29.75
N GLU A 8 36.30 -9.16 -30.74
CA GLU A 8 35.96 -9.88 -31.99
C GLU A 8 35.15 -11.18 -31.81
N HIS A 9 34.70 -11.51 -30.59
CA HIS A 9 33.74 -12.59 -30.33
C HIS A 9 32.29 -12.11 -30.48
N PHE A 10 31.92 -11.73 -31.71
CA PHE A 10 30.59 -11.19 -32.04
C PHE A 10 29.44 -12.15 -31.77
N ILE A 11 29.67 -13.47 -31.95
CA ILE A 11 28.67 -14.50 -31.71
C ILE A 11 28.37 -14.62 -30.20
N ASP A 12 29.40 -14.73 -29.36
CA ASP A 12 29.23 -14.86 -27.91
C ASP A 12 28.61 -13.60 -27.30
N ALA A 13 29.03 -12.42 -27.78
CA ALA A 13 28.43 -11.15 -27.39
C ALA A 13 26.94 -11.07 -27.77
N GLY A 14 26.60 -11.54 -28.99
CA GLY A 14 25.22 -11.59 -29.49
C GLY A 14 24.34 -12.56 -28.69
N VAL A 15 24.85 -13.74 -28.34
CA VAL A 15 24.14 -14.73 -27.51
C VAL A 15 23.88 -14.17 -26.11
N ILE A 16 24.90 -13.58 -25.46
CA ILE A 16 24.75 -12.98 -24.13
C ILE A 16 23.74 -11.82 -24.16
N LEU A 17 23.83 -10.94 -25.16
CA LEU A 17 22.90 -9.82 -25.31
C LEU A 17 21.47 -10.31 -25.57
N GLY A 18 21.31 -11.34 -26.38
CA GLY A 18 20.01 -11.97 -26.67
C GLY A 18 19.37 -12.58 -25.43
N VAL A 19 20.14 -13.33 -24.63
CA VAL A 19 19.66 -13.90 -23.36
C VAL A 19 19.28 -12.79 -22.37
N LEU A 20 20.11 -11.76 -22.21
CA LEU A 20 19.81 -10.63 -21.34
C LEU A 20 18.54 -9.88 -21.79
N LEU A 21 18.36 -9.65 -23.09
CA LEU A 21 17.16 -9.03 -23.65
C LEU A 21 15.92 -9.90 -23.42
N LEU A 22 16.03 -11.21 -23.66
CA LEU A 22 14.94 -12.15 -23.41
C LEU A 22 14.54 -12.13 -21.93
N ASN A 23 15.51 -12.19 -21.03
CA ASN A 23 15.26 -12.19 -19.58
C ASN A 23 14.68 -10.86 -19.10
N ALA A 24 15.14 -9.73 -19.65
CA ALA A 24 14.57 -8.42 -19.37
C ALA A 24 13.11 -8.31 -19.85
N VAL A 25 12.81 -8.80 -21.06
CA VAL A 25 11.44 -8.78 -21.61
C VAL A 25 10.52 -9.72 -20.85
N VAL A 26 10.97 -10.94 -20.56
CA VAL A 26 10.19 -11.91 -19.76
C VAL A 26 9.96 -11.35 -18.36
N GLY A 27 10.98 -10.82 -17.70
CA GLY A 27 10.87 -10.19 -16.38
C GLY A 27 9.89 -9.02 -16.38
N PHE A 28 10.05 -8.08 -17.32
CA PHE A 28 9.19 -6.90 -17.44
C PHE A 28 7.73 -7.27 -17.73
N THR A 29 7.49 -8.23 -18.62
CA THR A 29 6.13 -8.68 -18.96
C THR A 29 5.45 -9.41 -17.80
N GLN A 30 6.20 -10.24 -17.06
CA GLN A 30 5.69 -10.93 -15.87
C GLN A 30 5.34 -9.95 -14.75
N GLU A 31 6.20 -8.97 -14.48
CA GLU A 31 5.97 -7.93 -13.48
C GLU A 31 4.74 -7.07 -13.83
N THR A 32 4.66 -6.59 -15.06
CA THR A 32 3.54 -5.76 -15.54
C THR A 32 2.20 -6.50 -15.46
N ARG A 33 2.17 -7.80 -15.76
CA ARG A 33 0.94 -8.61 -15.65
C ARG A 33 0.50 -8.75 -14.19
N ALA A 34 1.43 -8.97 -13.27
CA ALA A 34 1.14 -9.06 -11.85
C ALA A 34 0.62 -7.73 -11.28
N GLU A 35 1.21 -6.60 -11.67
CA GLU A 35 0.75 -5.27 -11.26
C GLU A 35 -0.67 -4.95 -11.76
N LYS A 36 -1.00 -5.28 -13.02
CA LYS A 36 -2.33 -5.04 -13.58
C LYS A 36 -3.42 -5.83 -12.85
N ALA A 37 -3.15 -7.08 -12.48
CA ALA A 37 -4.07 -7.88 -11.67
C ALA A 37 -4.30 -7.24 -10.29
N MET A 38 -3.24 -6.69 -9.70
CA MET A 38 -3.31 -5.96 -8.43
C MET A 38 -4.12 -4.66 -8.52
N GLU A 39 -3.96 -3.89 -9.61
CA GLU A 39 -4.68 -2.64 -9.80
C GLU A 39 -6.18 -2.86 -10.00
N ALA A 40 -6.57 -3.92 -10.73
CA ALA A 40 -7.97 -4.31 -10.89
C ALA A 40 -8.61 -4.64 -9.54
N LEU A 41 -7.92 -5.40 -8.68
CA LEU A 41 -8.35 -5.68 -7.30
C LEU A 41 -8.53 -4.40 -6.48
N LYS A 42 -7.62 -3.43 -6.57
CA LYS A 42 -7.75 -2.13 -5.87
C LYS A 42 -8.98 -1.33 -6.32
N ARG A 43 -9.33 -1.36 -7.61
CA ARG A 43 -10.49 -0.64 -8.16
C ARG A 43 -11.82 -1.25 -7.70
N MET A 44 -11.87 -2.56 -7.45
CA MET A 44 -13.08 -3.24 -6.95
C MET A 44 -13.45 -2.86 -5.50
N VAL A 45 -12.51 -2.31 -4.73
CA VAL A 45 -12.69 -1.98 -3.29
C VAL A 45 -12.60 -0.46 -3.05
N ALA A 46 -12.63 0.34 -4.11
CA ALA A 46 -12.52 1.79 -3.98
C ALA A 46 -13.80 2.37 -3.35
N PRO A 47 -13.69 3.13 -2.24
CA PRO A 47 -14.85 3.73 -1.61
C PRO A 47 -15.51 4.75 -2.56
N ARG A 48 -16.84 4.79 -2.51
CA ARG A 48 -17.69 5.70 -3.27
C ARG A 48 -18.36 6.68 -2.31
N ALA A 49 -18.75 7.83 -2.83
CA ALA A 49 -19.40 8.88 -2.08
C ALA A 49 -20.48 9.58 -2.92
N SER A 50 -21.56 9.99 -2.24
CA SER A 50 -22.67 10.73 -2.85
C SER A 50 -22.35 12.22 -2.87
N VAL A 51 -22.30 12.80 -4.07
CA VAL A 51 -22.10 14.24 -4.27
C VAL A 51 -23.21 14.84 -5.12
N ARG A 52 -23.47 16.13 -4.93
CA ARG A 52 -24.38 16.91 -5.76
C ARG A 52 -23.58 17.86 -6.66
N ARG A 53 -23.54 17.56 -7.95
CA ARG A 53 -22.93 18.41 -8.99
C ARG A 53 -23.98 18.72 -10.05
N GLU A 54 -24.03 19.96 -10.55
CA GLU A 54 -25.02 20.39 -11.56
C GLU A 54 -26.47 20.07 -11.14
N SER A 55 -26.79 20.28 -9.85
CA SER A 55 -28.10 19.98 -9.25
C SER A 55 -28.54 18.51 -9.31
N LYS A 56 -27.67 17.58 -9.73
CA LYS A 56 -27.94 16.14 -9.76
C LYS A 56 -27.09 15.42 -8.72
N VAL A 57 -27.70 14.47 -8.02
CA VAL A 57 -26.99 13.56 -7.13
C VAL A 57 -26.30 12.51 -7.99
N ARG A 58 -25.00 12.33 -7.79
CA ARG A 58 -24.18 11.30 -8.45
C ARG A 58 -23.29 10.65 -7.40
N GLU A 59 -23.15 9.35 -7.51
CA GLU A 59 -22.20 8.61 -6.70
C GLU A 59 -20.87 8.54 -7.47
N ILE A 60 -19.80 9.07 -6.90
CA ILE A 60 -18.47 9.12 -7.53
C ILE A 60 -17.43 8.44 -6.63
N PRO A 61 -16.31 7.95 -7.21
CA PRO A 61 -15.18 7.49 -6.40
C PRO A 61 -14.68 8.60 -5.47
N THR A 62 -14.40 8.30 -4.20
CA THR A 62 -13.96 9.29 -3.20
C THR A 62 -12.74 10.11 -3.67
N ARG A 63 -11.84 9.50 -4.46
CA ARG A 63 -10.65 10.16 -5.02
C ARG A 63 -10.94 11.30 -6.00
N GLU A 64 -12.15 11.38 -6.54
CA GLU A 64 -12.56 12.40 -7.53
C GLU A 64 -13.23 13.62 -6.88
N ILE A 65 -13.32 13.62 -5.54
CA ILE A 65 -13.86 14.76 -4.77
C ILE A 65 -12.84 15.88 -4.73
N VAL A 66 -13.32 17.10 -4.98
CA VAL A 66 -12.54 18.33 -4.96
C VAL A 66 -13.15 19.34 -3.99
N PRO A 67 -12.36 20.31 -3.47
CA PRO A 67 -12.91 21.42 -2.71
C PRO A 67 -14.02 22.14 -3.50
N GLY A 68 -15.12 22.46 -2.83
CA GLY A 68 -16.33 23.03 -3.43
C GLY A 68 -17.42 22.02 -3.76
N ASP A 69 -17.12 20.71 -3.75
CA ASP A 69 -18.16 19.69 -3.93
C ASP A 69 -19.18 19.70 -2.79
N ILE A 70 -20.45 19.55 -3.14
CA ILE A 70 -21.54 19.37 -2.18
C ILE A 70 -21.66 17.88 -1.86
N LEU A 71 -21.27 17.51 -0.65
CA LEU A 71 -21.39 16.16 -0.10
C LEU A 71 -22.78 15.96 0.50
N LEU A 72 -23.37 14.81 0.19
CA LEU A 72 -24.59 14.34 0.84
C LEU A 72 -24.19 13.21 1.77
N LEU A 73 -24.44 13.42 3.07
CA LEU A 73 -24.00 12.53 4.13
C LEU A 73 -25.22 11.96 4.85
N GLU A 74 -25.28 10.65 4.95
CA GLU A 74 -26.34 9.92 5.65
C GLU A 74 -25.75 8.99 6.71
N THR A 75 -26.64 8.44 7.54
CA THR A 75 -26.22 7.52 8.60
C THR A 75 -25.52 6.28 8.01
N GLY A 76 -24.37 5.93 8.57
CA GLY A 76 -23.51 4.86 8.06
C GLY A 76 -22.43 5.32 7.09
N ASP A 77 -22.54 6.54 6.55
CA ASP A 77 -21.52 7.08 5.66
C ASP A 77 -20.23 7.37 6.41
N ARG A 78 -19.14 7.08 5.70
CA ARG A 78 -17.81 7.49 6.11
C ARG A 78 -17.47 8.78 5.37
N VAL A 79 -17.16 9.83 6.12
CA VAL A 79 -16.97 11.18 5.58
C VAL A 79 -15.78 11.19 4.60
N PRO A 80 -15.96 11.60 3.34
CA PRO A 80 -14.94 11.43 2.30
C PRO A 80 -13.89 12.55 2.25
N ALA A 81 -14.18 13.71 2.83
CA ALA A 81 -13.35 14.91 2.81
C ALA A 81 -13.67 15.79 4.04
N ASP A 82 -12.78 16.71 4.40
CA ASP A 82 -13.08 17.70 5.44
C ASP A 82 -14.05 18.72 4.87
N ALA A 83 -15.21 18.87 5.50
CA ALA A 83 -16.31 19.61 4.93
C ALA A 83 -17.05 20.48 5.94
N ARG A 84 -17.51 21.63 5.46
CA ARG A 84 -18.32 22.59 6.22
C ARG A 84 -19.79 22.23 6.09
N LEU A 85 -20.46 22.03 7.21
CA LEU A 85 -21.89 21.72 7.25
C LEU A 85 -22.72 22.94 6.84
N ILE A 86 -23.58 22.76 5.83
CA ILE A 86 -24.52 23.79 5.35
C ILE A 86 -25.97 23.47 5.72
N GLU A 87 -26.32 22.19 5.80
CA GLU A 87 -27.63 21.72 6.29
C GLU A 87 -27.42 20.51 7.20
N VAL A 88 -28.16 20.47 8.31
CA VAL A 88 -28.05 19.41 9.32
C VAL A 88 -29.45 19.01 9.78
N SER A 89 -29.72 17.70 9.81
CA SER A 89 -30.92 17.13 10.42
C SER A 89 -30.52 16.10 11.45
N ASN A 90 -30.46 16.51 12.72
CA ASN A 90 -30.07 15.70 13.89
C ASN A 90 -28.77 14.91 13.66
N LEU A 91 -27.74 15.57 13.11
CA LEU A 91 -26.49 14.90 12.77
C LEU A 91 -25.66 14.60 14.03
N LYS A 92 -25.30 13.34 14.21
CA LYS A 92 -24.28 12.89 15.15
C LYS A 92 -23.15 12.18 14.41
N VAL A 93 -21.92 12.48 14.79
CA VAL A 93 -20.72 11.95 14.13
C VAL A 93 -19.81 11.32 15.18
N ASN A 94 -19.32 10.11 14.89
CA ASN A 94 -18.28 9.48 15.68
C ASN A 94 -16.91 9.92 15.15
N GLU A 95 -16.19 10.68 15.98
CA GLU A 95 -14.89 11.28 15.64
C GLU A 95 -13.72 10.51 16.27
N ALA A 96 -13.93 9.26 16.73
CA ALA A 96 -12.90 8.43 17.37
C ALA A 96 -11.62 8.29 16.53
N THR A 97 -11.72 8.33 15.20
CA THR A 97 -10.56 8.28 14.30
C THR A 97 -9.60 9.47 14.50
N LEU A 98 -10.10 10.61 14.99
CA LEU A 98 -9.32 11.83 15.22
C LEU A 98 -9.07 12.10 16.71
N THR A 99 -10.03 11.76 17.58
CA THR A 99 -9.99 12.11 19.00
C THR A 99 -9.69 10.93 19.92
N GLY A 100 -9.83 9.69 19.44
CA GLY A 100 -9.82 8.47 20.26
C GLY A 100 -11.10 8.24 21.07
N GLU A 101 -12.02 9.21 21.09
CA GLU A 101 -13.24 9.17 21.89
C GLU A 101 -14.42 8.65 21.06
N SER A 102 -15.12 7.65 21.61
CA SER A 102 -16.17 6.90 20.89
C SER A 102 -17.57 7.53 21.00
N ILE A 103 -17.70 8.55 21.83
CA ILE A 103 -18.97 9.24 22.07
C ILE A 103 -19.28 10.10 20.85
N ALA A 104 -20.45 9.85 20.25
CA ALA A 104 -20.89 10.62 19.09
C ALA A 104 -21.16 12.08 19.45
N VAL A 105 -20.65 12.99 18.62
CA VAL A 105 -20.74 14.43 18.82
C VAL A 105 -21.87 15.01 17.98
N ASP A 106 -22.76 15.78 18.62
CA ASP A 106 -23.79 16.56 17.93
C ASP A 106 -23.17 17.69 17.11
N LYS A 107 -23.64 17.82 15.86
CA LYS A 107 -23.14 18.81 14.91
C LYS A 107 -24.20 19.86 14.59
N HIS A 108 -23.77 21.05 14.15
CA HIS A 108 -24.66 22.17 13.82
C HIS A 108 -24.08 23.05 12.72
N THR A 109 -24.89 23.90 12.09
CA THR A 109 -24.40 24.81 11.03
C THR A 109 -23.88 26.15 11.56
N LYS A 110 -24.09 26.47 12.84
CA LYS A 110 -23.69 27.76 13.44
C LYS A 110 -22.18 28.04 13.30
N PRO A 111 -21.78 29.30 13.05
CA PRO A 111 -20.37 29.69 13.07
C PRO A 111 -19.72 29.39 14.43
N VAL A 112 -18.43 29.11 14.39
CA VAL A 112 -17.54 28.99 15.56
C VAL A 112 -16.28 29.81 15.27
N SER A 113 -15.53 30.16 16.32
CA SER A 113 -14.26 30.88 16.18
C SER A 113 -13.30 30.14 15.26
N GLU A 114 -12.52 30.87 14.47
CA GLU A 114 -11.47 30.30 13.63
C GLU A 114 -10.38 29.61 14.48
N GLU A 115 -10.14 30.14 15.68
CA GLU A 115 -9.16 29.64 16.65
C GLU A 115 -9.69 28.45 17.47
N ALA A 116 -10.96 28.07 17.30
CA ALA A 116 -11.55 26.96 18.06
C ALA A 116 -10.77 25.66 17.80
N PRO A 117 -10.46 24.87 18.86
CA PRO A 117 -9.86 23.55 18.71
C PRO A 117 -10.68 22.63 17.80
N LEU A 118 -10.03 21.63 17.20
CA LEU A 118 -10.65 20.66 16.29
C LEU A 118 -11.92 20.02 16.87
N ALA A 119 -11.89 19.62 18.15
CA ALA A 119 -13.00 19.01 18.87
C ALA A 119 -14.21 19.96 19.08
N GLU A 120 -13.98 21.27 19.08
CA GLU A 120 -15.03 22.27 19.31
C GLU A 120 -15.69 22.75 18.00
N ARG A 121 -15.07 22.45 16.85
CA ARG A 121 -15.58 22.78 15.52
C ARG A 121 -16.73 21.86 15.11
N LYS A 122 -17.86 21.95 15.84
CA LYS A 122 -19.11 21.21 15.61
C LYS A 122 -19.82 21.56 14.30
N ASN A 123 -19.29 22.52 13.57
CA ASN A 123 -19.78 22.98 12.29
C ASN A 123 -19.04 22.39 11.09
N MET A 124 -18.07 21.53 11.37
CA MET A 124 -17.28 20.76 10.43
C MET A 124 -17.51 19.26 10.63
N VAL A 125 -17.31 18.52 9.55
CA VAL A 125 -17.08 17.08 9.54
C VAL A 125 -15.72 16.80 8.91
N TYR A 126 -15.08 15.72 9.33
CA TYR A 126 -13.70 15.43 8.96
C TYR A 126 -13.58 14.09 8.26
N THR A 127 -12.64 14.01 7.33
CA THR A 127 -12.34 12.82 6.54
C THR A 127 -12.17 11.60 7.44
N GLY A 128 -12.77 10.47 7.08
CA GLY A 128 -12.60 9.19 7.76
C GLY A 128 -13.49 8.96 8.98
N THR A 129 -14.14 10.01 9.53
CA THR A 129 -15.14 9.87 10.61
C THR A 129 -16.44 9.26 10.08
N ILE A 130 -17.28 8.74 10.99
CA ILE A 130 -18.49 8.00 10.63
C ILE A 130 -19.73 8.75 11.10
N ILE A 131 -20.71 8.92 10.22
CA ILE A 131 -22.02 9.46 10.59
C ILE A 131 -22.81 8.37 11.32
N THR A 132 -23.09 8.59 12.61
CA THR A 132 -23.81 7.61 13.43
C THR A 132 -25.31 7.83 13.43
N TYR A 133 -25.76 9.05 13.19
CA TYR A 133 -27.18 9.38 13.15
C TYR A 133 -27.45 10.64 12.35
N GLY A 134 -28.64 10.70 11.75
CA GLY A 134 -29.12 11.85 11.00
C GLY A 134 -28.57 11.92 9.58
N ARG A 135 -28.73 13.10 8.96
CA ARG A 135 -28.23 13.41 7.62
C ARG A 135 -27.76 14.85 7.54
N ALA A 136 -26.87 15.14 6.62
CA ALA A 136 -26.37 16.48 6.39
C ALA A 136 -25.95 16.73 4.95
N THR A 137 -26.03 18.00 4.57
CA THR A 137 -25.40 18.53 3.36
C THR A 137 -24.17 19.32 3.78
N ALA A 138 -23.01 19.05 3.17
CA ALA A 138 -21.75 19.70 3.51
C ALA A 138 -21.00 20.13 2.25
N VAL A 139 -20.20 21.19 2.34
CA VAL A 139 -19.31 21.62 1.24
C VAL A 139 -17.89 21.18 1.58
N ALA A 140 -17.26 20.42 0.68
CA ALA A 140 -15.88 20.00 0.82
C ALA A 140 -14.95 21.22 0.86
N VAL A 141 -14.13 21.33 1.89
CA VAL A 141 -13.17 22.43 2.08
C VAL A 141 -11.75 21.95 1.85
N LYS A 142 -11.40 20.75 2.33
CA LYS A 142 -10.08 20.14 2.12
C LYS A 142 -10.24 18.68 1.70
N THR A 143 -9.38 18.24 0.79
CA THR A 143 -9.34 16.87 0.29
C THR A 143 -7.90 16.33 0.32
N GLY A 144 -7.73 15.00 0.27
CA GLY A 144 -6.43 14.37 0.22
C GLY A 144 -5.52 14.73 1.41
N LEU A 145 -4.25 15.03 1.12
CA LEU A 145 -3.22 15.33 2.13
C LEU A 145 -3.47 16.64 2.90
N SER A 146 -4.31 17.54 2.38
CA SER A 146 -4.63 18.79 3.07
C SER A 146 -5.66 18.63 4.20
N THR A 147 -6.34 17.50 4.29
CA THR A 147 -7.29 17.16 5.37
C THR A 147 -6.58 17.02 6.71
N GLU A 148 -7.29 17.09 7.83
CA GLU A 148 -6.68 16.92 9.15
C GLU A 148 -6.10 15.50 9.33
N ILE A 149 -6.78 14.46 8.83
CA ILE A 149 -6.18 13.11 8.73
C ILE A 149 -4.99 13.12 7.76
N GLY A 150 -5.09 13.81 6.62
CA GLY A 150 -4.02 13.90 5.63
C GLY A 150 -2.74 14.52 6.18
N LYS A 151 -2.85 15.53 7.04
CA LYS A 151 -1.71 16.13 7.75
C LYS A 151 -1.05 15.13 8.70
N ILE A 152 -1.84 14.40 9.48
CA ILE A 152 -1.33 13.33 10.37
C ILE A 152 -0.56 12.30 9.54
N VAL A 153 -1.13 11.87 8.41
CA VAL A 153 -0.47 10.92 7.49
C VAL A 153 0.83 11.48 6.93
N THR A 154 0.86 12.77 6.57
CA THR A 154 2.06 13.42 6.03
C THR A 154 3.18 13.46 7.08
N THR A 155 2.85 13.79 8.34
CA THR A 155 3.80 13.75 9.46
C THR A 155 4.35 12.34 9.71
N ILE A 156 3.54 11.29 9.47
CA ILE A 156 3.97 9.90 9.60
C ILE A 156 4.77 9.42 8.39
N GLN A 157 4.52 9.95 7.19
CA GLN A 157 5.18 9.53 5.95
C GLN A 157 6.68 9.87 5.86
N GLU A 158 7.19 10.74 6.74
CA GLU A 158 8.63 10.95 6.91
C GLU A 158 9.33 9.74 7.52
N VAL A 159 8.59 8.77 8.06
CA VAL A 159 9.13 7.51 8.57
C VAL A 159 9.32 6.54 7.40
N GLU A 160 10.57 6.33 6.98
CA GLU A 160 10.90 5.30 5.99
C GLU A 160 10.32 3.94 6.42
N THR A 161 9.51 3.33 5.55
CA THR A 161 8.97 2.00 5.83
C THR A 161 10.10 0.97 5.80
N PRO A 162 10.37 0.25 6.90
CA PRO A 162 11.43 -0.74 6.93
C PRO A 162 11.16 -1.87 5.93
N LYS A 163 12.23 -2.39 5.34
CA LYS A 163 12.18 -3.56 4.43
C LYS A 163 11.64 -4.78 5.16
N THR A 164 10.77 -5.55 4.51
CA THR A 164 10.17 -6.73 5.16
C THR A 164 11.14 -7.88 5.40
N PRO A 165 10.86 -8.77 6.36
CA PRO A 165 11.66 -9.96 6.60
C PRO A 165 11.98 -10.78 5.33
N LEU A 166 11.00 -10.99 4.44
CA LEU A 166 11.20 -11.66 3.16
C LEU A 166 12.15 -10.90 2.24
N GLN A 167 12.00 -9.57 2.13
CA GLN A 167 12.93 -8.75 1.35
C GLN A 167 14.35 -8.75 1.94
N GLN A 168 14.47 -8.84 3.26
CA GLN A 168 15.76 -8.98 3.94
C GLN A 168 16.38 -10.35 3.66
N ASN A 169 15.58 -11.42 3.74
CA ASN A 169 16.03 -12.79 3.47
C ASN A 169 16.41 -13.00 2.00
N ILE A 170 15.63 -12.47 1.05
CA ILE A 170 15.99 -12.46 -0.38
C ILE A 170 17.31 -11.73 -0.58
N ARG A 171 17.52 -10.58 0.07
CA ARG A 171 18.80 -9.86 -0.04
C ARG A 171 19.97 -10.65 0.52
N LYS A 172 19.80 -11.28 1.69
CA LYS A 172 20.83 -12.16 2.27
C LYS A 172 21.14 -13.31 1.32
N LEU A 173 20.13 -13.96 0.76
CA LEU A 173 20.29 -15.02 -0.23
C LEU A 173 21.04 -14.52 -1.46
N SER A 174 20.67 -13.37 -2.01
CA SER A 174 21.38 -12.75 -3.14
C SER A 174 22.85 -12.44 -2.80
N GLN A 175 23.15 -11.99 -1.58
CA GLN A 175 24.51 -11.76 -1.11
C GLN A 175 25.30 -13.07 -0.97
N TYR A 176 24.69 -14.13 -0.43
CA TYR A 176 25.33 -15.45 -0.38
C TYR A 176 25.63 -16.01 -1.76
N ILE A 177 24.66 -15.94 -2.69
CA ILE A 177 24.85 -16.36 -4.08
C ILE A 177 25.97 -15.54 -4.74
N LEU A 178 26.00 -14.23 -4.52
CA LEU A 178 27.05 -13.36 -5.05
C LEU A 178 28.45 -13.74 -4.53
N VAL A 179 28.60 -13.97 -3.23
CA VAL A 179 29.89 -14.36 -2.63
C VAL A 179 30.33 -15.73 -3.12
N LEU A 180 29.40 -16.71 -3.16
CA LEU A 180 29.66 -18.03 -3.71
C LEU A 180 30.11 -17.95 -5.17
N PHE A 181 29.43 -17.13 -5.97
CA PHE A 181 29.72 -16.92 -7.38
C PHE A 181 31.10 -16.27 -7.61
N LEU A 182 31.44 -15.25 -6.82
CA LEU A 182 32.78 -14.64 -6.85
C LEU A 182 33.86 -15.66 -6.50
N GLY A 183 33.60 -16.56 -5.55
CA GLY A 183 34.48 -17.68 -5.22
C GLY A 183 34.68 -18.64 -6.40
N ILE A 184 33.61 -19.01 -7.09
CA ILE A 184 33.68 -19.86 -8.29
C ILE A 184 34.44 -19.16 -9.43
N CYS A 185 34.20 -17.86 -9.65
CA CYS A 185 34.95 -17.09 -10.65
C CYS A 185 36.44 -17.04 -10.34
N ALA A 186 36.81 -16.78 -9.08
CA ALA A 186 38.21 -16.79 -8.66
C ALA A 186 38.85 -18.18 -8.90
N LEU A 187 38.14 -19.26 -8.57
CA LEU A 187 38.59 -20.62 -8.83
C LEU A 187 38.78 -20.90 -10.33
N LEU A 188 37.83 -20.48 -11.18
CA LEU A 188 37.91 -20.63 -12.63
C LEU A 188 39.11 -19.87 -13.22
N ILE A 189 39.39 -18.67 -12.72
CA ILE A 189 40.58 -17.90 -13.12
C ILE A 189 41.86 -18.63 -12.74
N VAL A 190 41.96 -19.11 -11.49
CA VAL A 190 43.15 -19.85 -11.01
C VAL A 190 43.37 -21.12 -11.84
N VAL A 191 42.33 -21.94 -12.04
CA VAL A 191 42.41 -23.16 -12.84
C VAL A 191 42.74 -22.85 -14.30
N GLY A 192 42.14 -21.79 -14.87
CA GLY A 192 42.40 -21.38 -16.24
C GLY A 192 43.86 -20.97 -16.46
N VAL A 193 44.43 -20.19 -15.55
CA VAL A 193 45.84 -19.80 -15.59
C VAL A 193 46.75 -21.02 -15.44
N LEU A 194 46.46 -21.93 -14.50
CA LEU A 194 47.24 -23.17 -14.30
C LEU A 194 47.20 -24.11 -15.51
N LYS A 195 46.09 -24.14 -16.25
CA LYS A 195 45.94 -24.94 -17.48
C LYS A 195 46.48 -24.24 -18.73
N GLY A 196 46.97 -23.00 -18.62
CA GLY A 196 47.45 -22.22 -19.77
C GLY A 196 46.34 -21.75 -20.72
N ILE A 197 45.10 -21.67 -20.23
CA ILE A 197 43.96 -21.14 -21.00
C ILE A 197 44.17 -19.64 -21.23
N GLY A 198 43.81 -19.14 -22.41
CA GLY A 198 43.92 -17.72 -22.73
C GLY A 198 43.06 -16.85 -21.79
N TRP A 199 43.57 -15.69 -21.39
CA TRP A 199 42.84 -14.72 -20.53
C TRP A 199 41.45 -14.38 -21.04
N LEU A 200 41.30 -14.37 -22.36
CA LEU A 200 40.07 -14.07 -23.06
C LEU A 200 39.00 -15.16 -22.86
N GLU A 201 39.39 -16.43 -22.99
CA GLU A 201 38.50 -17.57 -22.76
C GLU A 201 38.09 -17.66 -21.30
N ILE A 202 39.03 -17.43 -20.36
CA ILE A 202 38.74 -17.37 -18.93
C ILE A 202 37.69 -16.30 -18.63
N PHE A 203 37.82 -15.11 -19.25
CA PHE A 203 36.88 -14.02 -19.10
C PHE A 203 35.50 -14.36 -19.67
N LEU A 204 35.43 -14.94 -20.88
CA LEU A 204 34.16 -15.34 -21.51
C LEU A 204 33.42 -16.38 -20.67
N VAL A 205 34.13 -17.38 -20.13
CA VAL A 205 33.55 -18.39 -19.23
C VAL A 205 33.03 -17.77 -17.94
N ALA A 206 33.77 -16.82 -17.34
CA ALA A 206 33.33 -16.12 -16.13
C ALA A 206 32.06 -15.28 -16.36
N VAL A 207 31.97 -14.57 -17.49
CA VAL A 207 30.78 -13.78 -17.85
C VAL A 207 29.58 -14.69 -18.14
N ALA A 208 29.77 -15.80 -18.87
CA ALA A 208 28.71 -16.76 -19.15
C ALA A 208 28.16 -17.38 -17.85
N ALA A 209 29.05 -17.73 -16.92
CA ALA A 209 28.66 -18.22 -15.60
C ALA A 209 27.90 -17.14 -14.80
N ALA A 210 28.27 -15.86 -14.92
CA ALA A 210 27.63 -14.76 -14.20
C ALA A 210 26.18 -14.55 -14.64
N VAL A 211 25.94 -14.57 -15.96
CA VAL A 211 24.59 -14.46 -16.51
C VAL A 211 23.74 -15.66 -16.09
N SER A 212 24.31 -16.86 -16.10
CA SER A 212 23.61 -18.08 -15.67
C SER A 212 23.24 -18.10 -14.17
N ALA A 213 23.90 -17.29 -13.34
CA ALA A 213 23.70 -17.26 -11.89
C ALA A 213 22.60 -16.28 -11.45
N ILE A 214 22.07 -15.45 -12.35
CA ILE A 214 21.04 -14.47 -12.01
C ILE A 214 19.72 -15.21 -11.68
N PRO A 215 19.17 -15.05 -10.47
CA PRO A 215 17.97 -15.78 -10.05
C PRO A 215 16.70 -15.08 -10.58
N GLU A 216 16.51 -15.12 -11.89
CA GLU A 216 15.45 -14.41 -12.61
C GLU A 216 14.04 -14.91 -12.25
N GLY A 217 13.93 -16.18 -11.87
CA GLY A 217 12.67 -16.77 -11.42
C GLY A 217 12.24 -16.34 -10.01
N LEU A 218 13.17 -15.85 -9.17
CA LEU A 218 12.89 -15.62 -7.75
C LEU A 218 11.87 -14.48 -7.54
N PRO A 219 11.98 -13.29 -8.17
CA PRO A 219 10.99 -12.22 -8.03
C PRO A 219 9.60 -12.62 -8.54
N ALA A 220 9.56 -13.35 -9.66
CA ALA A 220 8.31 -13.83 -10.26
C ALA A 220 7.59 -14.82 -9.34
N VAL A 221 8.30 -15.83 -8.83
CA VAL A 221 7.74 -16.84 -7.91
C VAL A 221 7.24 -16.19 -6.63
N VAL A 222 8.01 -15.27 -6.03
CA VAL A 222 7.60 -14.55 -4.82
C VAL A 222 6.31 -13.77 -5.05
N THR A 223 6.21 -13.06 -6.18
CA THR A 223 5.03 -12.27 -6.52
C THR A 223 3.79 -13.14 -6.71
N VAL A 224 3.92 -14.27 -7.41
CA VAL A 224 2.83 -15.24 -7.60
C VAL A 224 2.37 -15.83 -6.27
N VAL A 225 3.29 -16.26 -5.41
CA VAL A 225 2.95 -16.83 -4.10
C VAL A 225 2.24 -15.81 -3.22
N LEU A 226 2.71 -14.56 -3.17
CA LEU A 226 2.04 -13.49 -2.43
C LEU A 226 0.66 -13.15 -2.99
N ALA A 227 0.49 -13.19 -4.32
CA ALA A 227 -0.79 -12.96 -4.97
C ALA A 227 -1.81 -14.07 -4.64
N ILE A 228 -1.38 -15.34 -4.63
CA ILE A 228 -2.20 -16.46 -4.18
C ILE A 228 -2.60 -16.28 -2.71
N GLY A 229 -1.65 -15.91 -1.84
CA GLY A 229 -1.93 -15.64 -0.42
C GLY A 229 -2.96 -14.52 -0.23
N MET A 230 -2.86 -13.44 -1.00
CA MET A 230 -3.85 -12.36 -1.01
C MET A 230 -5.23 -12.85 -1.46
N HIS A 231 -5.30 -13.67 -2.51
CA HIS A 231 -6.58 -14.23 -2.99
C HIS A 231 -7.26 -15.08 -1.92
N ILE A 232 -6.50 -15.93 -1.21
CA ILE A 232 -7.01 -16.74 -0.09
C ILE A 232 -7.54 -15.84 1.03
N MET A 233 -6.82 -14.76 1.39
CA MET A 233 -7.25 -13.81 2.42
C MET A 233 -8.53 -13.07 2.01
N ALA A 234 -8.64 -12.65 0.75
CA ALA A 234 -9.83 -11.98 0.22
C ALA A 234 -11.08 -12.88 0.30
N ASN A 235 -10.94 -14.18 0.00
CA ASN A 235 -12.02 -15.15 0.14
C ASN A 235 -12.46 -15.37 1.60
N ARG A 236 -11.67 -14.91 2.58
CA ARG A 236 -12.00 -14.89 4.01
C ARG A 236 -12.41 -13.50 4.51
N ASN A 237 -12.86 -12.63 3.61
CA ASN A 237 -13.25 -11.24 3.89
C ASN A 237 -12.11 -10.35 4.44
N ALA A 238 -10.84 -10.75 4.26
CA ALA A 238 -9.67 -9.96 4.65
C ALA A 238 -9.00 -9.36 3.40
N ILE A 239 -9.32 -8.09 3.12
CA ILE A 239 -8.84 -7.41 1.91
C ILE A 239 -7.44 -6.82 2.15
N ILE A 240 -6.44 -7.33 1.43
CA ILE A 240 -5.06 -6.85 1.50
C ILE A 240 -4.81 -5.82 0.39
N ARG A 241 -4.33 -4.62 0.75
CA ARG A 241 -4.08 -3.52 -0.21
C ARG A 241 -2.65 -3.50 -0.81
N LYS A 242 -1.70 -4.20 -0.19
CA LYS A 242 -0.29 -4.30 -0.59
C LYS A 242 0.16 -5.75 -0.48
N LEU A 243 0.76 -6.33 -1.54
CA LEU A 243 1.25 -7.73 -1.55
C LEU A 243 2.12 -8.07 -0.33
N VAL A 244 3.01 -7.14 0.00
CA VAL A 244 3.97 -7.23 1.10
C VAL A 244 3.30 -7.42 2.46
N ALA A 245 2.05 -6.95 2.65
CA ALA A 245 1.36 -7.05 3.92
C ALA A 245 0.94 -8.48 4.29
N VAL A 246 0.80 -9.38 3.31
CA VAL A 246 0.53 -10.82 3.57
C VAL A 246 1.66 -11.42 4.41
N GLU A 247 2.90 -11.10 4.04
CA GLU A 247 4.08 -11.59 4.73
C GLU A 247 4.29 -10.88 6.07
N THR A 248 4.09 -9.56 6.11
CA THR A 248 4.25 -8.79 7.35
C THR A 248 3.31 -9.30 8.44
N LEU A 249 2.05 -9.62 8.11
CA LEU A 249 1.10 -10.19 9.04
C LEU A 249 1.53 -11.57 9.55
N GLY A 250 2.07 -12.43 8.67
CA GLY A 250 2.57 -13.75 9.05
C GLY A 250 3.83 -13.71 9.93
N SER A 251 4.61 -12.64 9.83
CA SER A 251 5.83 -12.42 10.62
C SER A 251 5.63 -11.57 11.88
N ALA A 252 4.41 -11.10 12.14
CA ALA A 252 4.12 -10.21 13.25
C ALA A 252 4.35 -10.92 14.61
N THR A 253 5.17 -10.33 15.47
CA THR A 253 5.44 -10.83 16.83
C THR A 253 4.67 -10.08 17.91
N ALA A 254 4.18 -8.89 17.60
CA ALA A 254 3.36 -8.06 18.47
C ALA A 254 2.17 -7.51 17.68
N ILE A 255 1.00 -7.51 18.31
CA ILE A 255 -0.22 -6.91 17.77
C ILE A 255 -0.57 -5.72 18.64
N CYS A 256 -0.36 -4.52 18.10
CA CYS A 256 -0.87 -3.29 18.69
C CYS A 256 -2.28 -3.07 18.15
N SER A 257 -3.29 -3.30 18.98
CA SER A 257 -4.69 -3.11 18.61
C SER A 257 -5.22 -1.83 19.23
N ASP A 258 -5.96 -1.05 18.45
CA ASP A 258 -6.84 -0.03 19.02
C ASP A 258 -7.96 -0.72 19.82
N LYS A 259 -8.51 -0.03 20.81
CA LYS A 259 -9.62 -0.55 21.62
C LYS A 259 -10.94 -0.37 20.88
N THR A 260 -11.27 0.87 20.55
CA THR A 260 -12.60 1.20 20.04
C THR A 260 -12.76 0.79 18.60
N GLY A 261 -13.82 0.03 18.28
CA GLY A 261 -14.12 -0.38 16.91
C GLY A 261 -13.17 -1.43 16.33
N THR A 262 -12.17 -1.88 17.10
CA THR A 262 -11.31 -3.03 16.77
C THR A 262 -11.51 -4.15 17.79
N LEU A 263 -11.27 -3.89 19.08
CA LEU A 263 -11.55 -4.87 20.15
C LEU A 263 -13.00 -4.81 20.63
N THR A 264 -13.60 -3.62 20.58
CA THR A 264 -15.00 -3.40 20.94
C THR A 264 -15.86 -3.24 19.69
N LEU A 265 -17.15 -3.58 19.81
CA LEU A 265 -18.14 -3.37 18.75
C LEU A 265 -18.46 -1.89 18.49
N ASN A 266 -17.81 -0.96 19.23
CA ASN A 266 -18.12 0.48 19.19
C ASN A 266 -19.60 0.79 19.48
N GLU A 267 -20.25 -0.07 20.26
CA GLU A 267 -21.65 0.05 20.68
C GLU A 267 -21.75 0.09 22.21
N MET A 268 -22.57 1.01 22.72
CA MET A 268 -22.84 1.10 24.16
C MET A 268 -23.81 -0.01 24.55
N THR A 269 -23.31 -1.00 25.28
CA THR A 269 -24.11 -2.15 25.76
C THR A 269 -24.22 -2.11 27.27
N ALA A 270 -25.44 -2.18 27.81
CA ALA A 270 -25.65 -2.38 29.24
C ALA A 270 -25.06 -3.72 29.67
N ARG A 271 -24.11 -3.72 30.61
CA ARG A 271 -23.38 -4.94 31.04
C ARG A 271 -23.87 -5.52 32.36
N ARG A 272 -24.39 -4.68 33.26
CA ARG A 272 -24.84 -5.08 34.59
C ARG A 272 -26.08 -4.27 34.92
N LEU A 273 -27.05 -4.95 35.53
CA LEU A 273 -28.23 -4.37 36.13
C LEU A 273 -28.15 -4.67 37.61
N TYR A 274 -28.21 -3.64 38.43
CA TYR A 274 -28.31 -3.79 39.87
C TYR A 274 -29.76 -3.59 40.25
N VAL A 275 -30.35 -4.62 40.85
CA VAL A 275 -31.76 -4.64 41.23
C VAL A 275 -31.85 -5.21 42.64
N SER A 276 -32.70 -4.61 43.46
CA SER A 276 -33.06 -5.09 44.80
C SER A 276 -31.98 -5.04 45.91
N GLY A 277 -30.94 -4.21 45.79
CA GLY A 277 -30.01 -3.94 46.91
C GLY A 277 -29.12 -5.13 47.30
#